data_AF-C1JXM6-F1
#
_entry.id   AF-C1JXM6-F1
#
_cell.length_a   1.000
_cell.length_b   1.000
_cell.length_c   1.000
_cell.angle_alpha   90.00
_cell.angle_beta   90.00
_cell.angle_gamma   90.00
#
_symmetry.space_group_name_H-M   'P 1'
#
loop_
_entity.id
_entity.type
_entity.pdbx_description
1 polymer ?
#
loop_
_entity_poly.entity_id
_entity_poly.type
_entity_poly.pdbx_seq_one_letter_code
_entity_poly.pdbx_strand_id
1 'polypeptide(L)'
;TLQHEYELMRDRHLDQLMMSAMYAICKVKNIDLRFKTIVTAYKNLPNTNQETFKRVLIRDGQYDSIIVFYNLVFMQRLKTNILQYASPRPPTLSPIPNIPCSP
;
A
#
# COMPACT_ATOMS: atom_id res chain seq x y z
N THR A 1 -5.13 2.33 8.52
CA THR A 1 -3.68 2.28 8.22
C THR A 1 -3.00 3.61 8.44
N LEU A 2 -3.32 4.69 7.71
CA LEU A 2 -2.65 5.99 7.90
C LEU A 2 -2.93 6.65 9.27
N GLN A 3 -4.13 6.44 9.83
CA GLN A 3 -4.54 7.06 11.10
C GLN A 3 -3.85 6.48 12.36
N HIS A 4 -3.42 5.22 12.32
CA HIS A 4 -2.84 4.53 13.48
C HIS A 4 -1.38 4.09 13.26
N GLU A 5 -0.90 4.11 12.02
CA GLU A 5 0.46 3.67 11.63
C GLU A 5 1.12 4.74 10.76
N TYR A 6 1.05 6.01 11.16
CA TYR A 6 1.59 7.15 10.41
C TYR A 6 3.10 7.07 10.21
N GLU A 7 3.82 6.32 11.06
CA GLU A 7 5.25 6.02 10.90
C GLU A 7 5.55 5.30 9.57
N LEU A 8 4.57 4.55 9.02
CA LEU A 8 4.70 3.95 7.70
C LEU A 8 4.74 4.99 6.58
N MET A 9 4.29 6.21 6.80
CA MET A 9 4.38 7.29 5.80
C MET A 9 5.66 8.12 5.90
N ARG A 10 6.36 8.06 7.03
CA ARG A 10 7.57 8.86 7.24
C ARG A 10 8.61 8.51 6.18
N ASP A 11 9.08 9.54 5.46
CA ASP A 11 10.06 9.46 4.38
C ASP A 11 9.67 8.48 3.25
N ARG A 12 8.37 8.25 3.07
CA ARG A 12 7.79 7.36 2.07
C ARG A 12 6.66 8.03 1.29
N HIS A 13 6.41 7.51 0.09
CA HIS A 13 5.40 8.03 -0.82
C HIS A 13 4.03 7.38 -0.56
N LEU A 14 2.95 8.14 -0.63
CA LEU A 14 1.59 7.62 -0.43
C LEU A 14 1.27 6.43 -1.36
N ASP A 15 1.63 6.55 -2.64
CA ASP A 15 1.41 5.50 -3.64
C ASP A 15 2.10 4.17 -3.30
N GLN A 16 3.20 4.17 -2.55
CA GLN A 16 3.84 2.94 -2.08
C GLN A 16 2.91 2.15 -1.16
N LEU A 17 2.21 2.86 -0.26
CA LEU A 17 1.22 2.28 0.64
C LEU A 17 -0.03 1.86 -0.13
N MET A 18 -0.49 2.67 -1.10
CA MET A 18 -1.65 2.34 -1.93
C MET A 18 -1.42 1.05 -2.74
N MET A 19 -0.30 0.95 -3.46
CA MET A 19 0.06 -0.25 -4.22
C MET A 19 0.23 -1.48 -3.32
N SER A 20 0.86 -1.31 -2.16
CA SER A 20 1.04 -2.39 -1.18
C SER A 20 -0.28 -2.87 -0.57
N ALA A 21 -1.19 -1.94 -0.25
CA ALA A 21 -2.52 -2.25 0.26
C ALA A 21 -3.37 -2.99 -0.79
N MET A 22 -3.34 -2.55 -2.05
CA MET A 22 -4.03 -3.23 -3.15
C MET A 22 -3.55 -4.67 -3.30
N TYR A 23 -2.23 -4.89 -3.33
CA TYR A 23 -1.66 -6.24 -3.38
C TYR A 23 -2.08 -7.07 -2.16
N ALA A 24 -1.98 -6.52 -0.96
CA ALA A 24 -2.30 -7.23 0.28
C ALA A 24 -3.75 -7.70 0.35
N ILE A 25 -4.69 -6.82 0.00
CA ILE A 25 -6.13 -7.13 0.02
C ILE A 25 -6.47 -8.18 -1.04
N CYS A 26 -5.97 -8.03 -2.27
CA CYS A 26 -6.15 -9.05 -3.30
C CYS A 26 -5.60 -10.41 -2.85
N LYS A 27 -4.41 -10.44 -2.26
CA LYS A 27 -3.80 -11.67 -1.75
C LYS A 27 -4.66 -12.37 -0.70
N VAL A 28 -5.19 -11.66 0.29
CA VAL A 28 -6.06 -12.29 1.32
C VAL A 28 -7.44 -12.66 0.81
N LYS A 29 -7.89 -12.07 -0.31
CA LYS A 29 -9.12 -12.44 -1.01
C LYS A 29 -8.91 -13.53 -2.07
N ASN A 30 -7.72 -14.13 -2.14
CA ASN A 30 -7.34 -15.12 -3.16
C ASN A 30 -7.52 -14.63 -4.60
N ILE A 31 -7.32 -13.32 -4.83
CA ILE A 31 -7.31 -12.71 -6.16
C ILE A 31 -5.85 -12.72 -6.64
N ASP A 32 -5.60 -13.34 -7.80
CA ASP A 32 -4.27 -13.32 -8.43
C ASP A 32 -3.97 -11.92 -8.99
N LEU A 33 -3.36 -11.10 -8.16
CA LEU A 33 -2.85 -9.79 -8.54
C LEU A 33 -1.36 -9.72 -8.25
N ARG A 34 -0.54 -9.59 -9.30
CA ARG A 34 0.92 -9.50 -9.17
C ARG A 34 1.37 -8.05 -9.06
N PHE A 35 2.42 -7.80 -8.30
CA PHE A 35 3.07 -6.47 -8.26
C PHE A 35 3.44 -5.96 -9.64
N LYS A 36 3.87 -6.83 -10.57
CA LYS A 36 4.16 -6.46 -11.96
C LYS A 36 2.95 -5.81 -12.65
N THR A 37 1.73 -6.31 -12.40
CA THR A 37 0.50 -5.75 -12.95
C THR A 37 0.22 -4.38 -12.33
N ILE A 38 0.32 -4.28 -11.00
CA ILE A 38 0.09 -3.04 -10.25
C ILE A 38 1.05 -1.93 -10.72
N VAL A 39 2.36 -2.18 -10.75
CA VAL A 39 3.35 -1.17 -11.14
C VAL A 39 3.28 -0.83 -12.63
N THR A 40 2.79 -1.74 -13.48
CA THR A 40 2.53 -1.45 -14.90
C THR A 40 1.35 -0.49 -15.04
N ALA A 41 0.26 -0.72 -14.33
CA ALA A 41 -0.88 0.18 -14.32
C ALA A 41 -0.52 1.55 -13.73
N TYR A 42 0.26 1.56 -12.64
CA TYR A 42 0.73 2.79 -11.99
C TYR A 42 1.49 3.71 -12.95
N LYS A 43 2.37 3.16 -13.80
CA LYS A 43 3.13 3.94 -14.80
C LYS A 43 2.26 4.70 -15.80
N ASN A 44 1.02 4.27 -16.01
CA ASN A 44 0.10 4.88 -16.96
C ASN A 44 -0.74 6.01 -16.32
N LEU A 45 -0.61 6.22 -15.00
CA LEU A 45 -1.27 7.33 -14.32
C LEU A 45 -0.47 8.63 -14.50
N PRO A 46 -1.16 9.78 -14.60
CA PRO A 46 -0.50 11.09 -14.68
C PRO A 46 0.31 11.36 -13.40
N ASN A 47 1.37 12.17 -13.53
CA ASN A 47 2.21 12.62 -12.41
C ASN A 47 2.89 11.49 -11.60
N THR A 48 3.20 10.36 -12.23
CA THR A 48 3.89 9.24 -11.58
C THR A 48 5.37 9.18 -11.92
N ASN A 49 6.17 8.61 -11.02
CA ASN A 49 7.60 8.36 -11.21
C ASN A 49 7.91 6.88 -10.94
N GLN A 50 8.76 6.27 -11.78
CA GLN A 50 9.18 4.88 -11.57
C GLN A 50 10.04 4.69 -10.32
N GLU A 51 10.76 5.73 -9.86
CA GLU A 51 11.48 5.67 -8.59
C GLU A 51 10.54 5.37 -7.41
N THR A 52 9.27 5.77 -7.49
CA THR A 52 8.28 5.53 -6.43
C THR A 52 8.15 4.05 -6.06
N PHE A 53 8.34 3.12 -7.01
CA PHE A 53 8.30 1.67 -6.72
C PHE A 53 9.65 0.96 -6.89
N LYS A 54 10.66 1.60 -7.49
CA LYS A 54 12.01 1.04 -7.63
C LYS A 54 12.91 1.36 -6.42
N ARG A 55 12.66 2.48 -5.73
CA ARG A 55 13.51 3.00 -4.66
C ARG A 55 12.66 3.44 -3.47
N VAL A 56 12.29 2.48 -2.65
CA VAL A 56 11.43 2.62 -1.47
C VAL A 56 12.26 2.45 -0.20
N LEU A 57 12.12 3.38 0.75
CA LEU A 57 12.84 3.33 2.02
C LEU A 57 12.44 2.10 2.84
N ILE A 58 13.42 1.25 3.14
CA ILE A 58 13.26 0.07 4.00
C ILE A 58 13.55 0.47 5.45
N ARG A 59 14.79 0.89 5.73
CA ARG A 59 15.27 1.28 7.07
C ARG A 59 16.58 2.07 6.96
N ASP A 60 16.76 3.09 7.80
CA ASP A 60 18.04 3.78 8.02
C ASP A 60 18.80 4.17 6.72
N GLY A 61 18.09 4.78 5.76
CA GLY A 61 18.66 5.22 4.48
C GLY A 61 18.88 4.11 3.44
N GLN A 62 18.52 2.86 3.75
CA GLN A 62 18.53 1.75 2.79
C GLN A 62 17.24 1.75 1.96
N TYR A 63 17.41 1.67 0.64
CA TYR A 63 16.31 1.66 -0.32
C TYR A 63 16.31 0.38 -1.14
N ASP A 64 15.12 -0.12 -1.45
CA ASP A 64 14.92 -1.29 -2.31
C ASP A 64 13.59 -1.15 -3.08
N SER A 65 13.25 -2.13 -3.90
CA SER A 65 11.97 -2.24 -4.60
C SER A 65 10.77 -2.26 -3.65
N ILE A 66 9.60 -1.88 -4.20
CA ILE A 66 8.32 -1.94 -3.48
C ILE A 66 7.97 -3.35 -2.97
N ILE A 67 8.50 -4.39 -3.61
CA ILE A 67 8.27 -5.79 -3.20
C ILE A 67 9.02 -6.06 -1.88
N VAL A 68 10.26 -5.61 -1.78
CA VAL A 68 11.06 -5.75 -0.55
C VAL A 68 10.46 -4.89 0.57
N PHE A 69 10.05 -3.66 0.27
CA PHE A 69 9.28 -2.84 1.22
C PHE A 69 8.01 -3.55 1.72
N TYR A 70 7.24 -4.15 0.81
CA TYR A 70 6.02 -4.86 1.17
C TYR A 70 6.31 -6.01 2.15
N ASN A 71 7.32 -6.84 1.85
CA ASN A 71 7.63 -8.02 2.66
C ASN A 71 8.28 -7.67 4.01
N LEU A 72 9.24 -6.74 4.01
CA LEU A 72 10.07 -6.45 5.18
C LEU A 72 9.51 -5.36 6.09
N VAL A 73 8.67 -4.46 5.58
CA VAL A 73 8.16 -3.31 6.35
C VAL A 73 6.64 -3.36 6.44
N PHE A 74 5.95 -3.28 5.30
CA PHE A 74 4.49 -3.12 5.26
C PHE A 74 3.78 -4.30 5.94
N MET A 75 4.13 -5.54 5.57
CA MET A 75 3.51 -6.73 6.14
C MET A 75 3.91 -6.94 7.60
N GLN A 76 5.14 -6.63 8.00
CA GLN A 76 5.55 -6.78 9.40
C GLN A 76 4.70 -5.90 10.32
N ARG A 77 4.30 -4.72 9.85
CA ARG A 77 3.48 -3.79 10.63
C ARG A 77 1.97 -4.05 10.53
N LEU A 78 1.47 -4.49 9.36
CA LEU A 78 0.03 -4.52 9.07
C LEU A 78 -0.57 -5.92 8.94
N LYS A 79 0.23 -6.99 9.06
CA LYS A 79 -0.25 -8.37 8.87
C LYS A 79 -1.52 -8.67 9.66
N THR A 80 -1.56 -8.33 10.95
CA THR A 80 -2.73 -8.58 11.81
C THR A 80 -3.98 -7.87 11.30
N ASN A 81 -3.85 -6.59 10.93
CA ASN A 81 -4.95 -5.79 10.38
C ASN A 81 -5.44 -6.34 9.03
N ILE A 82 -4.51 -6.75 8.15
CA ILE A 82 -4.82 -7.25 6.81
C ILE A 82 -5.52 -8.61 6.88
N LEU A 83 -5.06 -9.52 7.75
CA LEU A 83 -5.64 -10.86 7.88
C LEU A 83 -7.10 -10.83 8.38
N GLN A 84 -7.51 -9.78 9.09
CA GLN A 84 -8.91 -9.61 9.51
C GLN A 84 -9.88 -9.54 8.31
N TYR A 85 -9.44 -9.12 7.13
CA TYR A 85 -10.29 -9.08 5.93
C TYR A 85 -10.55 -10.45 5.30
N ALA A 86 -9.84 -11.51 5.74
CA ALA A 86 -10.16 -12.90 5.41
C ALA A 86 -11.12 -13.56 6.42
N SER A 87 -11.40 -12.88 7.55
CA SER A 87 -12.31 -13.38 8.59
C SER A 87 -13.77 -13.42 8.12
N PRO A 88 -14.61 -14.34 8.65
CA PRO A 88 -16.07 -14.31 8.46
C PRO A 88 -16.72 -13.01 8.95
N ARG A 89 -16.06 -12.29 9.87
CA ARG A 89 -16.49 -10.98 10.37
C ARG A 89 -15.42 -9.94 10.03
N PRO A 90 -15.42 -9.37 8.82
CA PRO A 90 -14.44 -8.37 8.44
C PRO A 90 -14.68 -7.04 9.19
N PRO A 91 -13.64 -6.20 9.33
CA PRO A 91 -13.79 -4.86 9.90
C PRO A 91 -14.77 -3.99 9.09
N THR A 92 -15.40 -3.02 9.74
CA THR A 92 -16.22 -2.00 9.05
C THR A 92 -15.37 -1.21 8.07
N LEU A 93 -15.92 -0.95 6.89
CA LEU A 93 -15.21 -0.18 5.87
C LEU A 93 -15.11 1.30 6.27
N SER A 94 -13.97 1.91 5.96
CA SER A 94 -13.79 3.35 6.12
C SER A 94 -14.69 4.11 5.14
N PRO A 95 -15.23 5.28 5.54
CA PRO A 95 -16.00 6.11 4.63
C PRO A 95 -15.13 6.56 3.45
N ILE A 96 -15.74 6.69 2.27
CA ILE A 96 -15.07 7.24 1.09
C ILE A 96 -14.82 8.73 1.34
N PRO A 97 -13.63 9.27 1.03
CA PRO A 97 -13.37 10.70 1.16
C PRO A 97 -14.37 11.52 0.34
N ASN A 98 -15.01 12.50 0.98
CA ASN A 98 -15.89 13.42 0.28
C ASN A 98 -15.08 14.34 -0.63
N ILE A 99 -15.57 14.57 -1.85
CA ILE A 99 -15.03 15.61 -2.71
C ILE A 99 -15.46 16.95 -2.10
N PRO A 100 -14.52 17.85 -1.75
CA PRO A 100 -14.89 19.17 -1.28
C PRO A 100 -15.67 19.86 -2.41
N CYS A 101 -16.92 20.24 -2.15
CA CYS A 101 -17.61 21.18 -3.04
C CYS A 101 -16.86 22.51 -2.92
N SER A 102 -16.26 22.98 -4.02
CA SER A 102 -15.68 24.32 -4.08
C SER A 102 -16.75 25.35 -3.70
N PRO A 103 -16.43 26.38 -2.90
CA PRO A 103 -17.33 27.50 -2.64
C PRO A 103 -17.64 28.31 -3.90
#